data_AF-A0A314UZG6-F1
#
_entry.id   AF-A0A314UZG6-F1
#
_cell.length_a   1.000
_cell.length_b   1.000
_cell.length_c   1.000
_cell.angle_alpha   90.00
_cell.angle_beta   90.00
_cell.angle_gamma   90.00
#
_symmetry.space_group_name_H-M   'P 1'
#
loop_
_entity.id
_entity.type
_entity.pdbx_description
1 polymer ?
#
loop_
_entity_poly.entity_id
_entity_poly.type
_entity_poly.pdbx_seq_one_letter_code
_entity_poly.pdbx_strand_id
1 'polypeptide(L)'
;MPLKIFSDFHSILHCLFHSKHFYIHHCPRIYCTKPQVDIKNNNAWIQAGATIGEVYYRIAEKSKTHGFPAGLCTSLGIGGHITGGAYGSMMRKYGLAADNAIDAQIVDVKGKILDRKAMGEDLFWAIRGGGGASFGIILWWKIKLVPVPATVTVFAVAKTLETGATKLLHRWQQVAPVIDEDLFIRVFIQLANGTKTGSKTVTTVYQALFLGGADRLVDVMQKSFPELGVTRKDCTETSWIKSVLFIAGYPSGTPTEVLLQGKSTGKNYFKAKSDFVQNPIPETVLQGLWKRLLKEASPLMILTPYGGMMSKIQSLHYLFPTEGCCLKFST
;
A
#
# COMPACT_ATOMS: atom_id res chain seq x y z
N MET A 1 -17.72 20.98 21.70
CA MET A 1 -18.17 19.87 20.83
C MET A 1 -16.96 19.13 20.28
N PRO A 2 -16.98 17.80 20.15
CA PRO A 2 -15.91 17.04 19.49
C PRO A 2 -15.77 17.45 18.00
N LEU A 3 -14.52 17.50 17.52
CA LEU A 3 -14.16 17.80 16.12
C LEU A 3 -13.68 16.52 15.43
N LYS A 4 -14.07 16.32 14.16
CA LYS A 4 -13.56 15.21 13.33
C LYS A 4 -12.94 15.74 12.04
N ILE A 5 -11.80 15.18 11.67
CA ILE A 5 -10.91 15.68 10.61
C ILE A 5 -10.79 14.61 9.53
N PHE A 6 -10.75 15.04 8.27
CA PHE A 6 -10.68 14.15 7.12
C PHE A 6 -9.69 14.66 6.08
N SER A 7 -8.77 13.80 5.67
CA SER A 7 -7.99 13.95 4.43
C SER A 7 -8.69 13.32 3.24
N ASP A 8 -9.48 12.27 3.46
CA ASP A 8 -10.25 11.53 2.45
C ASP A 8 -11.45 10.78 3.05
N PHE A 9 -12.05 9.87 2.26
CA PHE A 9 -13.20 9.05 2.66
C PHE A 9 -12.86 7.56 2.89
N HIS A 10 -11.60 7.18 3.18
CA HIS A 10 -11.20 5.75 3.26
C HIS A 10 -11.20 5.15 4.68
N SER A 11 -11.71 5.86 5.69
CA SER A 11 -11.86 5.30 7.04
C SER A 11 -12.79 4.07 7.04
N ILE A 12 -12.22 2.87 7.23
CA ILE A 12 -12.93 1.57 7.14
C ILE A 12 -14.13 1.48 8.10
N LEU A 13 -14.02 2.00 9.33
CA LEU A 13 -15.12 2.00 10.31
C LEU A 13 -16.00 3.24 10.25
N HIS A 14 -15.75 4.16 9.32
CA HIS A 14 -16.37 5.49 9.31
C HIS A 14 -16.33 6.19 10.69
N CYS A 15 -15.34 5.89 11.55
CA CYS A 15 -15.18 6.53 12.87
C CYS A 15 -15.08 8.04 12.73
N LEU A 16 -14.59 8.51 11.59
CA LEU A 16 -14.56 9.93 11.26
C LEU A 16 -15.97 10.53 11.04
N PHE A 17 -17.01 9.76 10.71
CA PHE A 17 -18.35 10.26 10.31
C PHE A 17 -19.50 10.01 11.30
N HIS A 18 -19.33 9.21 12.35
CA HIS A 18 -20.43 8.86 13.27
C HIS A 18 -20.10 9.16 14.75
N SER A 19 -20.77 10.15 15.36
CA SER A 19 -20.93 10.33 16.82
C SER A 19 -22.07 11.31 17.13
N LYS A 20 -22.54 11.40 18.38
CA LYS A 20 -23.53 12.40 18.79
C LYS A 20 -22.86 13.80 18.83
N HIS A 21 -23.46 14.77 18.13
CA HIS A 21 -23.10 16.21 18.03
C HIS A 21 -21.59 16.53 17.82
N PHE A 22 -21.15 16.69 16.57
CA PHE A 22 -19.77 17.06 16.19
C PHE A 22 -19.72 18.03 15.01
N TYR A 23 -18.63 18.79 14.88
CA TYR A 23 -18.32 19.55 13.67
C TYR A 23 -17.41 18.74 12.73
N ILE A 24 -17.65 18.86 11.43
CA ILE A 24 -16.83 18.26 10.38
C ILE A 24 -15.88 19.33 9.85
N HIS A 25 -14.58 19.17 10.08
CA HIS A 25 -13.59 19.94 9.34
C HIS A 25 -13.14 19.12 8.14
N HIS A 26 -13.80 19.34 7.01
CA HIS A 26 -13.28 18.90 5.73
C HIS A 26 -12.11 19.82 5.37
N CYS A 27 -10.98 19.26 4.94
CA CYS A 27 -9.94 20.04 4.29
C CYS A 27 -10.21 19.96 2.76
N PRO A 28 -11.13 20.78 2.20
CA PRO A 28 -11.48 20.67 0.79
C PRO A 28 -10.31 21.03 -0.12
N ARG A 29 -10.32 20.41 -1.30
CA ARG A 29 -9.38 20.62 -2.43
C ARG A 29 -9.13 22.06 -2.88
N ILE A 30 -9.89 23.04 -2.40
CA ILE A 30 -10.09 24.30 -3.11
C ILE A 30 -8.95 25.32 -2.88
N TYR A 31 -8.07 25.13 -1.89
CA TYR A 31 -6.99 26.11 -1.66
C TYR A 31 -5.56 25.58 -1.55
N CYS A 32 -5.30 24.28 -1.40
CA CYS A 32 -4.01 23.84 -0.86
C CYS A 32 -3.74 22.34 -1.11
N THR A 33 -3.30 21.96 -2.31
CA THR A 33 -3.05 20.53 -2.66
C THR A 33 -1.81 20.27 -3.52
N LYS A 34 -0.91 21.24 -3.74
CA LYS A 34 0.29 20.99 -4.58
C LYS A 34 1.49 20.54 -3.72
N PRO A 35 1.89 19.26 -3.78
CA PRO A 35 3.20 18.81 -3.33
C PRO A 35 4.32 19.75 -3.75
N GLN A 36 5.10 20.22 -2.78
CA GLN A 36 6.31 21.00 -3.02
C GLN A 36 7.49 20.04 -3.06
N VAL A 37 7.83 19.57 -4.26
CA VAL A 37 8.87 18.55 -4.47
C VAL A 37 10.22 19.22 -4.71
N ASP A 38 11.20 18.87 -3.88
CA ASP A 38 12.59 19.31 -3.98
C ASP A 38 13.51 18.10 -4.24
N ILE A 39 13.85 17.91 -5.52
CA ILE A 39 14.72 16.83 -5.97
C ILE A 39 16.16 17.02 -5.49
N LYS A 40 16.64 18.27 -5.37
CA LYS A 40 18.01 18.57 -4.94
C LYS A 40 18.23 18.13 -3.49
N ASN A 41 17.25 18.39 -2.63
CA ASN A 41 17.29 18.02 -1.22
C ASN A 41 16.60 16.68 -0.92
N ASN A 42 16.18 15.94 -1.95
CA ASN A 42 15.55 14.62 -1.87
C ASN A 42 14.36 14.55 -0.88
N ASN A 43 13.51 15.59 -0.88
CA ASN A 43 12.35 15.66 0.00
C ASN A 43 11.17 16.40 -0.64
N ALA A 44 9.99 16.31 -0.02
CA ALA A 44 8.84 17.08 -0.42
C ALA A 44 7.97 17.49 0.77
N TRP A 45 7.38 18.68 0.71
CA TRP A 45 6.33 19.12 1.63
C TRP A 45 4.95 18.87 1.02
N ILE A 46 4.11 18.12 1.74
CA ILE A 46 2.80 17.66 1.28
C ILE A 46 1.73 18.08 2.28
N GLN A 47 0.67 18.73 1.81
CA GLN A 47 -0.48 19.08 2.65
C GLN A 47 -1.34 17.86 2.93
N ALA A 48 -1.94 17.81 4.12
CA ALA A 48 -2.73 16.68 4.60
C ALA A 48 -3.93 16.33 3.69
N GLY A 49 -4.47 17.30 2.95
CA GLY A 49 -5.57 17.11 2.00
C GLY A 49 -5.18 16.52 0.65
N ALA A 50 -3.88 16.38 0.35
CA ALA A 50 -3.43 15.75 -0.90
C ALA A 50 -3.66 14.24 -0.87
N THR A 51 -4.04 13.66 -2.00
CA THR A 51 -4.08 12.22 -2.21
C THR A 51 -2.70 11.68 -2.59
N ILE A 52 -2.44 10.42 -2.29
CA ILE A 52 -1.17 9.79 -2.61
C ILE A 52 -0.93 9.72 -4.13
N GLY A 53 -1.99 9.61 -4.93
CA GLY A 53 -1.91 9.70 -6.38
C GLY A 53 -1.35 11.05 -6.85
N GLU A 54 -1.83 12.16 -6.29
CA GLU A 54 -1.31 13.49 -6.58
C GLU A 54 0.17 13.61 -6.17
N VAL A 55 0.55 13.07 -5.01
CA VAL A 55 1.94 13.03 -4.54
C VAL A 55 2.83 12.28 -5.52
N TYR A 56 2.44 11.06 -5.91
CA TYR A 56 3.19 10.24 -6.86
C TYR A 56 3.35 10.93 -8.21
N TYR A 57 2.27 11.51 -8.74
CA TYR A 57 2.30 12.24 -10.00
C TYR A 57 3.30 13.41 -9.95
N ARG A 58 3.25 14.24 -8.89
CA ARG A 58 4.12 15.43 -8.77
C ARG A 58 5.59 15.08 -8.58
N ILE A 59 5.90 13.96 -7.91
CA ILE A 59 7.27 13.46 -7.84
C ILE A 59 7.74 13.04 -9.22
N ALA A 60 6.95 12.23 -9.93
CA ALA A 60 7.29 11.71 -11.26
C ALA A 60 7.40 12.80 -12.34
N GLU A 61 6.63 13.89 -12.21
CA GLU A 61 6.71 15.09 -13.05
C GLU A 61 8.07 15.79 -12.92
N LYS A 62 8.70 15.72 -11.73
CA LYS A 62 10.00 16.34 -11.45
C LYS A 62 11.18 15.40 -11.69
N SER A 63 11.01 14.09 -11.50
CA SER A 63 12.07 13.12 -11.71
C SER A 63 11.53 11.72 -12.00
N LYS A 64 12.12 11.05 -13.00
CA LYS A 64 11.82 9.65 -13.33
C LYS A 64 12.50 8.64 -12.41
N THR A 65 13.39 9.10 -11.52
CA THR A 65 14.22 8.25 -10.65
C THR A 65 13.99 8.50 -9.17
N HIS A 66 12.92 9.23 -8.82
CA HIS A 66 12.46 9.41 -7.45
C HIS A 66 11.05 8.83 -7.30
N GLY A 67 10.79 8.26 -6.12
CA GLY A 67 9.48 7.76 -5.71
C GLY A 67 9.24 8.01 -4.23
N PHE A 68 8.13 7.47 -3.72
CA PHE A 68 7.81 7.50 -2.29
C PHE A 68 7.07 6.21 -1.87
N PRO A 69 7.49 5.50 -0.81
CA PRO A 69 6.90 4.21 -0.44
C PRO A 69 5.64 4.39 0.40
N ALA A 70 4.47 4.48 -0.25
CA ALA A 70 3.19 4.63 0.43
C ALA A 70 2.11 3.74 -0.20
N GLY A 71 0.84 4.15 -0.08
CA GLY A 71 -0.33 3.34 -0.42
C GLY A 71 -0.42 2.88 -1.88
N LEU A 72 -1.09 1.74 -2.06
CA LEU A 72 -1.38 1.13 -3.37
C LEU A 72 -2.63 1.75 -4.01
N CYS A 73 -3.59 2.23 -3.20
CA CYS A 73 -4.79 2.92 -3.67
C CYS A 73 -4.48 4.42 -3.84
N THR A 74 -4.79 4.98 -5.01
CA THR A 74 -4.34 6.32 -5.42
C THR A 74 -5.12 7.46 -4.77
N SER A 75 -6.37 7.21 -4.38
CA SER A 75 -7.24 8.21 -3.76
C SER A 75 -7.05 8.38 -2.24
N LEU A 76 -6.09 7.68 -1.63
CA LEU A 76 -5.83 7.77 -0.19
C LEU A 76 -5.26 9.15 0.17
N GLY A 77 -5.88 9.86 1.10
CA GLY A 77 -5.46 11.16 1.61
C GLY A 77 -4.29 11.01 2.58
N ILE A 78 -3.21 11.73 2.30
CA ILE A 78 -1.92 11.55 2.98
C ILE A 78 -1.98 11.88 4.47
N GLY A 79 -2.84 12.83 4.86
CA GLY A 79 -2.98 13.30 6.24
C GLY A 79 -3.27 12.17 7.22
N GLY A 80 -4.29 11.35 6.93
CA GLY A 80 -4.59 10.15 7.71
C GLY A 80 -3.70 8.96 7.37
N HIS A 81 -3.31 8.80 6.09
CA HIS A 81 -2.61 7.60 5.62
C HIS A 81 -1.28 7.37 6.34
N ILE A 82 -0.39 8.37 6.39
CA ILE A 82 0.92 8.26 7.07
C ILE A 82 0.76 7.96 8.56
N THR A 83 -0.27 8.52 9.20
CA THR A 83 -0.48 8.34 10.64
C THR A 83 -0.84 6.91 11.05
N GLY A 84 -1.28 6.08 10.11
CA GLY A 84 -1.50 4.64 10.30
C GLY A 84 -0.37 3.77 9.74
N GLY A 85 0.79 4.34 9.43
CA GLY A 85 1.96 3.65 8.86
C GLY A 85 2.08 3.84 7.35
N ALA A 86 1.02 3.51 6.59
CA ALA A 86 0.96 3.62 5.13
C ALA A 86 1.96 2.72 4.37
N TYR A 87 1.60 1.44 4.24
CA TYR A 87 2.37 0.45 3.47
C TYR A 87 2.00 0.41 1.98
N GLY A 88 2.90 -0.15 1.15
CA GLY A 88 2.61 -0.48 -0.25
C GLY A 88 3.73 -1.24 -0.95
N SER A 89 3.81 -1.14 -2.29
CA SER A 89 4.59 -2.06 -3.13
C SER A 89 6.11 -1.88 -3.02
N MET A 90 6.58 -0.83 -2.37
CA MET A 90 8.01 -0.59 -2.12
C MET A 90 8.42 -0.81 -0.66
N MET A 91 7.50 -1.30 0.20
CA MET A 91 7.76 -1.40 1.64
C MET A 91 8.88 -2.37 1.99
N ARG A 92 9.06 -3.43 1.21
CA ARG A 92 10.15 -4.41 1.42
C ARG A 92 11.53 -3.82 1.19
N LYS A 93 11.64 -2.73 0.42
CA LYS A 93 12.92 -2.04 0.17
C LYS A 93 13.10 -0.81 1.06
N TYR A 94 12.03 -0.04 1.25
CA TYR A 94 12.13 1.30 1.85
C TYR A 94 11.32 1.49 3.13
N GLY A 95 10.62 0.47 3.61
CA GLY A 95 9.72 0.60 4.76
C GLY A 95 8.42 1.32 4.42
N LEU A 96 7.74 1.79 5.45
CA LEU A 96 6.46 2.49 5.39
C LEU A 96 6.62 3.97 5.04
N ALA A 97 5.52 4.63 4.66
CA ALA A 97 5.55 6.08 4.47
C ALA A 97 5.88 6.82 5.78
N ALA A 98 5.41 6.29 6.91
CA ALA A 98 5.75 6.78 8.25
C ALA A 98 7.26 6.71 8.55
N ASP A 99 7.95 5.68 8.07
CA ASP A 99 9.41 5.54 8.23
C ASP A 99 10.18 6.60 7.43
N ASN A 100 9.55 7.10 6.36
CA ASN A 100 10.10 8.10 5.46
C ASN A 100 9.53 9.52 5.70
N ALA A 101 8.75 9.71 6.78
CA ALA A 101 8.34 11.03 7.23
C ALA A 101 9.42 11.64 8.15
N ILE A 102 9.94 12.81 7.77
CA ILE A 102 11.09 13.45 8.41
C ILE A 102 10.73 14.71 9.21
N ASP A 103 9.56 15.30 8.93
CA ASP A 103 8.97 16.42 9.66
C ASP A 103 7.45 16.44 9.44
N ALA A 104 6.71 17.23 10.23
CA ALA A 104 5.29 17.47 10.07
C ALA A 104 4.90 18.83 10.64
N GLN A 105 3.79 19.40 10.16
CA GLN A 105 3.12 20.51 10.85
C GLN A 105 1.79 20.01 11.41
N ILE A 106 1.54 20.25 12.70
CA ILE A 106 0.33 19.84 13.42
C ILE A 106 -0.27 21.00 14.20
N VAL A 107 -1.60 21.07 14.28
CA VAL A 107 -2.31 21.93 15.23
C VAL A 107 -2.61 21.14 16.50
N ASP A 108 -2.09 21.62 17.64
CA ASP A 108 -2.36 21.03 18.96
C ASP A 108 -3.72 21.45 19.54
N VAL A 109 -4.04 20.94 20.72
CA VAL A 109 -5.30 21.26 21.43
C VAL A 109 -5.44 22.73 21.85
N LYS A 110 -4.34 23.49 21.84
CA LYS A 110 -4.30 24.93 22.16
C LYS A 110 -4.38 25.79 20.88
N GLY A 111 -4.54 25.18 19.71
CA GLY A 111 -4.58 25.87 18.42
C GLY A 111 -3.21 26.33 17.93
N LYS A 112 -2.11 25.83 18.49
CA LYS A 112 -0.75 26.18 18.06
C LYS A 112 -0.31 25.28 16.92
N ILE A 113 0.30 25.88 15.90
CA ILE A 113 0.98 25.14 14.83
C ILE A 113 2.38 24.77 15.33
N LEU A 114 2.67 23.47 15.36
CA LEU A 114 3.93 22.92 15.79
C LEU A 114 4.58 22.19 14.61
N ASP A 115 5.85 22.48 14.35
CA ASP A 115 6.72 21.63 13.52
C ASP A 115 7.35 20.51 14.38
N ARG A 116 8.18 19.62 13.81
CA ARG A 116 8.83 18.55 14.58
C ARG A 116 9.60 19.07 15.79
N LYS A 117 10.33 20.17 15.62
CA LYS A 117 11.14 20.76 16.70
C LYS A 117 10.25 21.26 17.83
N ALA A 118 9.15 21.94 17.51
CA ALA A 118 8.24 22.51 18.50
C ALA A 118 7.33 21.45 19.16
N MET A 119 6.96 20.39 18.43
CA MET A 119 6.11 19.31 18.95
C MET A 119 6.89 18.30 19.81
N GLY A 120 8.21 18.22 19.63
CA GLY A 120 9.07 17.25 20.31
C GLY A 120 9.01 15.85 19.68
N GLU A 121 10.00 15.03 20.01
CA GLU A 121 10.15 13.70 19.38
C GLU A 121 9.05 12.71 19.79
N ASP A 122 8.50 12.81 21.00
CA ASP A 122 7.44 11.90 21.46
C ASP A 122 6.16 12.06 20.63
N LEU A 123 5.74 13.30 20.40
CA LEU A 123 4.57 13.59 19.58
C LEU A 123 4.85 13.26 18.11
N PHE A 124 6.04 13.59 17.60
CA PHE A 124 6.45 13.24 16.24
C PHE A 124 6.49 11.73 16.00
N TRP A 125 6.90 10.94 16.99
CA TRP A 125 6.81 9.49 16.98
C TRP A 125 5.36 9.02 16.99
N ALA A 126 4.52 9.56 17.87
CA ALA A 126 3.13 9.15 18.02
C ALA A 126 2.31 9.33 16.73
N ILE A 127 2.53 10.43 16.00
CA ILE A 127 1.81 10.71 14.75
C ILE A 127 2.30 9.87 13.55
N ARG A 128 3.38 9.10 13.70
CA ARG A 128 3.94 8.21 12.66
C ARG A 128 3.56 6.73 12.90
N GLY A 129 2.30 6.47 13.20
CA GLY A 129 1.77 5.11 13.36
C GLY A 129 0.65 4.95 14.39
N GLY A 130 0.47 5.92 15.30
CA GLY A 130 -0.52 5.88 16.38
C GLY A 130 -1.96 6.24 15.98
N GLY A 131 -2.20 6.57 14.71
CA GLY A 131 -3.48 7.05 14.20
C GLY A 131 -3.70 8.55 14.43
N GLY A 132 -3.94 9.28 13.34
CA GLY A 132 -3.94 10.74 13.33
C GLY A 132 -5.10 11.42 14.07
N ALA A 133 -6.17 10.69 14.38
CA ALA A 133 -7.35 11.25 15.04
C ALA A 133 -7.14 11.52 16.55
N SER A 134 -6.01 11.09 17.12
CA SER A 134 -5.77 11.14 18.57
C SER A 134 -4.92 12.32 19.03
N PHE A 135 -4.11 12.92 18.14
CA PHE A 135 -2.98 13.76 18.54
C PHE A 135 -3.04 15.22 18.06
N GLY A 136 -4.02 15.57 17.23
CA GLY A 136 -4.19 16.94 16.71
C GLY A 136 -4.61 16.96 15.23
N ILE A 137 -4.43 18.10 14.59
CA ILE A 137 -4.75 18.30 13.16
C ILE A 137 -3.46 18.35 12.35
N ILE A 138 -3.10 17.28 11.64
CA ILE A 138 -1.98 17.33 10.72
C ILE A 138 -2.32 18.28 9.56
N LEU A 139 -1.43 19.25 9.33
CA LEU A 139 -1.52 20.21 8.23
C LEU A 139 -0.59 19.80 7.09
N TRP A 140 0.64 19.40 7.42
CA TRP A 140 1.68 19.05 6.46
C TRP A 140 2.52 17.86 6.91
N TRP A 141 3.03 17.13 5.94
CA TRP A 141 4.10 16.17 6.08
C TRP A 141 5.31 16.62 5.26
N LYS A 142 6.50 16.53 5.84
CA LYS A 142 7.75 16.53 5.07
C LYS A 142 8.20 15.10 4.90
N ILE A 143 8.26 14.66 3.65
CA ILE A 143 8.63 13.29 3.28
C ILE A 143 10.01 13.24 2.66
N LYS A 144 10.76 12.18 2.96
CA LYS A 144 12.01 11.84 2.27
C LYS A 144 11.67 11.02 1.03
N LEU A 145 12.16 11.45 -0.14
CA LEU A 145 11.99 10.71 -1.38
C LEU A 145 12.99 9.55 -1.43
N VAL A 146 12.65 8.50 -2.17
CA VAL A 146 13.48 7.30 -2.32
C VAL A 146 13.89 7.11 -3.78
N PRO A 147 15.07 6.54 -4.05
CA PRO A 147 15.50 6.28 -5.42
C PRO A 147 14.63 5.18 -6.05
N VAL A 148 14.28 5.33 -7.32
CA VAL A 148 13.69 4.26 -8.14
C VAL A 148 14.47 4.19 -9.45
N PRO A 149 14.68 2.98 -10.03
CA PRO A 149 15.30 2.89 -11.34
C PRO A 149 14.38 3.51 -12.40
N ALA A 150 14.98 4.03 -13.47
CA ALA A 150 14.22 4.61 -14.58
C ALA A 150 13.25 3.60 -15.23
N THR A 151 13.63 2.32 -15.18
CA THR A 151 12.84 1.18 -15.62
C THR A 151 12.61 0.24 -14.44
N VAL A 152 11.33 -0.05 -14.18
CA VAL A 152 10.84 -1.08 -13.26
C VAL A 152 10.10 -2.14 -14.05
N THR A 153 9.86 -3.30 -13.46
CA THR A 153 9.11 -4.38 -14.10
C THR A 153 7.88 -4.73 -13.29
N VAL A 154 6.75 -4.97 -13.96
CA VAL A 154 5.52 -5.48 -13.35
C VAL A 154 5.07 -6.76 -14.04
N PHE A 155 4.35 -7.62 -13.31
CA PHE A 155 3.61 -8.74 -13.86
C PHE A 155 2.36 -9.04 -13.04
N ALA A 156 1.42 -9.77 -13.64
CA ALA A 156 0.30 -10.39 -12.94
C ALA A 156 0.06 -11.78 -13.52
N VAL A 157 0.18 -12.82 -12.69
CA VAL A 157 -0.06 -14.22 -13.09
C VAL A 157 -1.18 -14.81 -12.24
N ALA A 158 -2.17 -15.41 -12.88
CA ALA A 158 -3.29 -16.05 -12.21
C ALA A 158 -3.15 -17.57 -12.19
N LYS A 159 -3.53 -18.20 -11.08
CA LYS A 159 -3.62 -19.66 -10.92
C LYS A 159 -4.92 -20.01 -10.22
N THR A 160 -5.64 -20.95 -10.78
CA THR A 160 -6.88 -21.50 -10.21
C THR A 160 -6.60 -22.72 -9.35
N LEU A 161 -7.59 -23.19 -8.59
CA LEU A 161 -7.46 -24.42 -7.80
C LEU A 161 -7.05 -25.62 -8.68
N GLU A 162 -7.61 -25.72 -9.88
CA GLU A 162 -7.36 -26.80 -10.83
C GLU A 162 -5.92 -26.78 -11.39
N THR A 163 -5.28 -25.61 -11.39
CA THR A 163 -3.91 -25.41 -11.86
C THR A 163 -2.89 -25.35 -10.72
N GLY A 164 -3.28 -25.77 -9.51
CA GLY A 164 -2.36 -25.94 -8.37
C GLY A 164 -2.25 -24.74 -7.43
N ALA A 165 -3.22 -23.81 -7.42
CA ALA A 165 -3.17 -22.60 -6.60
C ALA A 165 -2.89 -22.84 -5.11
N THR A 166 -3.40 -23.92 -4.51
CA THR A 166 -3.18 -24.22 -3.08
C THR A 166 -1.70 -24.43 -2.76
N LYS A 167 -1.03 -25.31 -3.51
CA LYS A 167 0.40 -25.62 -3.31
C LYS A 167 1.27 -24.41 -3.61
N LEU A 168 0.94 -23.68 -4.68
CA LEU A 168 1.68 -22.50 -5.07
C LEU A 168 1.55 -21.37 -4.05
N LEU A 169 0.35 -21.15 -3.49
CA LEU A 169 0.15 -20.16 -2.45
C LEU A 169 0.90 -20.55 -1.18
N HIS A 170 0.86 -21.83 -0.80
CA HIS A 170 1.65 -22.34 0.32
C HIS A 170 3.14 -22.06 0.13
N ARG A 171 3.68 -22.33 -1.07
CA ARG A 171 5.07 -22.02 -1.43
C ARG A 171 5.36 -20.53 -1.39
N TRP A 172 4.46 -19.68 -1.90
CA TRP A 172 4.59 -18.23 -1.86
C TRP A 172 4.74 -17.70 -0.43
N GLN A 173 4.00 -18.24 0.55
CA GLN A 173 4.12 -17.82 1.95
C GLN A 173 5.53 -18.00 2.53
N GLN A 174 6.28 -18.99 2.02
CA GLN A 174 7.64 -19.28 2.47
C GLN A 174 8.69 -18.41 1.77
N VAL A 175 8.46 -18.09 0.50
CA VAL A 175 9.45 -17.40 -0.34
C VAL A 175 9.30 -15.89 -0.30
N ALA A 176 8.06 -15.39 -0.37
CA ALA A 176 7.80 -13.95 -0.55
C ALA A 176 8.39 -13.04 0.55
N PRO A 177 8.48 -13.45 1.84
CA PRO A 177 9.13 -12.64 2.85
C PRO A 177 10.65 -12.50 2.66
N VAL A 178 11.31 -13.52 2.10
CA VAL A 178 12.79 -13.61 2.02
C VAL A 178 13.35 -13.43 0.61
N ILE A 179 12.49 -13.28 -0.40
CA ILE A 179 12.91 -13.00 -1.78
C ILE A 179 13.62 -11.64 -1.88
N ASP A 180 14.32 -11.39 -2.99
CA ASP A 180 15.01 -10.13 -3.29
C ASP A 180 14.20 -8.89 -2.83
N GLU A 181 14.83 -7.96 -2.11
CA GLU A 181 14.17 -6.79 -1.51
C GLU A 181 13.59 -5.84 -2.56
N ASP A 182 14.09 -5.88 -3.80
CA ASP A 182 13.54 -5.14 -4.94
C ASP A 182 12.21 -5.71 -5.44
N LEU A 183 11.85 -6.92 -5.02
CA LEU A 183 10.68 -7.65 -5.50
C LEU A 183 9.54 -7.65 -4.48
N PHE A 184 8.42 -7.09 -4.87
CA PHE A 184 7.14 -7.18 -4.16
C PHE A 184 6.18 -8.02 -4.97
N ILE A 185 5.60 -9.08 -4.36
CA ILE A 185 4.59 -9.95 -5.00
C ILE A 185 3.43 -10.11 -4.02
N ARG A 186 2.31 -9.41 -4.22
CA ARG A 186 1.08 -9.65 -3.45
C ARG A 186 0.18 -10.66 -4.14
N VAL A 187 -0.69 -11.31 -3.37
CA VAL A 187 -1.68 -12.26 -3.91
C VAL A 187 -3.09 -11.74 -3.66
N PHE A 188 -3.86 -11.59 -4.73
CA PHE A 188 -5.31 -11.49 -4.64
C PHE A 188 -5.94 -12.88 -4.70
N ILE A 189 -6.87 -13.15 -3.81
CA ILE A 189 -7.64 -14.38 -3.79
C ILE A 189 -9.11 -13.98 -3.93
N GLN A 190 -9.73 -14.46 -5.00
CA GLN A 190 -11.11 -14.11 -5.34
C GLN A 190 -11.77 -15.26 -6.11
N LEU A 191 -13.07 -15.12 -6.36
CA LEU A 191 -13.81 -16.07 -7.19
C LEU A 191 -13.53 -15.84 -8.67
N ALA A 192 -13.50 -16.93 -9.42
CA ALA A 192 -13.44 -16.94 -10.89
C ALA A 192 -14.45 -17.96 -11.43
N ASN A 193 -14.77 -17.85 -12.73
CA ASN A 193 -15.57 -18.87 -13.42
C ASN A 193 -14.75 -20.15 -13.52
N GLY A 194 -15.35 -21.29 -13.16
CA GLY A 194 -14.75 -22.61 -13.27
C GLY A 194 -14.82 -23.15 -14.70
N THR A 195 -14.28 -24.37 -14.89
CA THR A 195 -14.21 -25.03 -16.20
C THR A 195 -15.56 -25.53 -16.71
N LYS A 196 -16.52 -25.77 -15.81
CA LYS A 196 -17.90 -26.13 -16.15
C LYS A 196 -18.78 -24.89 -16.13
N THR A 197 -19.67 -24.75 -17.11
CA THR A 197 -20.65 -23.66 -17.19
C THR A 197 -21.43 -23.53 -15.88
N GLY A 198 -21.44 -22.33 -15.30
CA GLY A 198 -22.11 -22.04 -14.01
C GLY A 198 -21.34 -22.45 -12.76
N SER A 199 -20.21 -23.17 -12.88
CA SER A 199 -19.34 -23.46 -11.73
C SER A 199 -18.45 -22.26 -11.38
N LYS A 200 -18.16 -22.09 -10.08
CA LYS A 200 -17.17 -21.13 -9.58
C LYS A 200 -15.96 -21.88 -9.04
N THR A 201 -14.78 -21.28 -9.19
CA THR A 201 -13.54 -21.73 -8.56
C THR A 201 -12.88 -20.56 -7.83
N VAL A 202 -11.83 -20.85 -7.06
CA VAL A 202 -10.98 -19.81 -6.45
C VAL A 202 -9.78 -19.58 -7.36
N THR A 203 -9.46 -18.32 -7.59
CA THR A 203 -8.23 -17.91 -8.28
C THR A 203 -7.32 -17.14 -7.35
N THR A 204 -6.02 -17.36 -7.51
CA THR A 204 -4.92 -16.64 -6.85
C THR A 204 -4.18 -15.84 -7.92
N VAL A 205 -4.14 -14.51 -7.79
CA VAL A 205 -3.49 -13.61 -8.74
C VAL A 205 -2.26 -12.99 -8.08
N TYR A 206 -1.08 -13.39 -8.55
CA TYR A 206 0.22 -12.93 -8.09
C TYR A 206 0.58 -11.66 -8.85
N GLN A 207 0.40 -10.50 -8.23
CA GLN A 207 0.69 -9.21 -8.83
C GLN A 207 1.98 -8.63 -8.23
N ALA A 208 2.88 -8.20 -9.08
CA ALA A 208 4.22 -7.81 -8.67
C ALA A 208 4.68 -6.44 -9.17
N LEU A 209 5.56 -5.84 -8.38
CA LEU A 209 6.47 -4.75 -8.74
C LEU A 209 7.89 -5.21 -8.45
N PHE A 210 8.76 -5.06 -9.44
CA PHE A 210 10.20 -5.27 -9.30
C PHE A 210 10.95 -3.98 -9.62
N LEU A 211 11.80 -3.52 -8.70
CA LEU A 211 12.65 -2.35 -8.88
C LEU A 211 13.91 -2.70 -9.69
N GLY A 212 13.70 -3.15 -10.93
CA GLY A 212 14.74 -3.50 -11.89
C GLY A 212 14.18 -3.95 -13.24
N GLY A 213 15.07 -4.33 -14.15
CA GLY A 213 14.73 -4.88 -15.47
C GLY A 213 14.20 -6.31 -15.40
N ALA A 214 13.50 -6.72 -16.46
CA ALA A 214 12.76 -7.97 -16.49
C ALA A 214 13.66 -9.21 -16.62
N ASP A 215 14.89 -9.10 -17.15
CA ASP A 215 15.82 -10.25 -17.20
C ASP A 215 16.27 -10.63 -15.79
N ARG A 216 16.73 -9.63 -15.00
CA ARG A 216 17.05 -9.85 -13.58
C ARG A 216 15.84 -10.37 -12.81
N LEU A 217 14.64 -9.88 -13.11
CA LEU A 217 13.43 -10.39 -12.48
C LEU A 217 13.24 -11.89 -12.77
N VAL A 218 13.35 -12.29 -14.04
CA VAL A 218 13.21 -13.69 -14.44
C VAL A 218 14.26 -14.56 -13.76
N ASP A 219 15.51 -14.10 -13.65
CA ASP A 219 16.57 -14.81 -12.92
C ASP A 219 16.24 -14.99 -11.43
N VAL A 220 15.76 -13.92 -10.77
CA VAL A 220 15.32 -13.95 -9.37
C VAL A 220 14.17 -14.95 -9.19
N MET A 221 13.20 -14.94 -10.10
CA MET A 221 12.05 -15.84 -10.07
C MET A 221 12.47 -17.30 -10.31
N GLN A 222 13.33 -17.58 -11.29
CA GLN A 222 13.81 -18.94 -11.56
C GLN A 222 14.59 -19.52 -10.37
N LYS A 223 15.39 -18.68 -9.69
CA LYS A 223 16.18 -19.11 -8.53
C LYS A 223 15.34 -19.33 -7.28
N SER A 224 14.38 -18.45 -7.02
CA SER A 224 13.73 -18.37 -5.70
C SER A 224 12.28 -18.88 -5.71
N PHE A 225 11.56 -18.69 -6.82
CA PHE A 225 10.16 -19.07 -6.96
C PHE A 225 9.80 -19.60 -8.36
N PRO A 226 10.52 -20.63 -8.87
CA PRO A 226 10.31 -21.16 -10.21
C PRO A 226 8.90 -21.74 -10.41
N GLU A 227 8.23 -22.17 -9.34
CA GLU A 227 6.91 -22.80 -9.37
C GLU A 227 5.81 -21.87 -9.89
N LEU A 228 5.99 -20.54 -9.79
CA LEU A 228 5.04 -19.58 -10.37
C LEU A 228 5.09 -19.60 -11.91
N GLY A 229 6.24 -19.96 -12.48
CA GLY A 229 6.45 -20.09 -13.92
C GLY A 229 6.48 -18.75 -14.66
N VAL A 230 6.96 -17.68 -14.03
CA VAL A 230 7.10 -16.36 -14.66
C VAL A 230 8.17 -16.41 -15.74
N THR A 231 7.80 -15.97 -16.94
CA THR A 231 8.72 -15.81 -18.07
C THR A 231 8.84 -14.35 -18.47
N ARG A 232 9.78 -14.04 -19.37
CA ARG A 232 9.93 -12.68 -19.92
C ARG A 232 8.65 -12.16 -20.59
N LYS A 233 7.82 -13.05 -21.15
CA LYS A 233 6.55 -12.70 -21.81
C LYS A 233 5.49 -12.17 -20.84
N ASP A 234 5.57 -12.56 -19.57
CA ASP A 234 4.65 -12.12 -18.52
C ASP A 234 5.06 -10.75 -17.94
N CYS A 235 6.28 -10.30 -18.24
CA CYS A 235 6.90 -9.12 -17.67
C CYS A 235 6.69 -7.89 -18.56
N THR A 236 6.26 -6.78 -17.95
CA THR A 236 6.17 -5.48 -18.60
C THR A 236 7.14 -4.50 -17.94
N GLU A 237 8.14 -4.06 -18.69
CA GLU A 237 9.04 -2.97 -18.28
C GLU A 237 8.35 -1.62 -18.49
N THR A 238 8.45 -0.74 -17.49
CA THR A 238 7.75 0.54 -17.46
C THR A 238 8.43 1.52 -16.52
N SER A 239 7.93 2.76 -16.45
CA SER A 239 8.39 3.73 -15.45
C SER A 239 7.70 3.47 -14.10
N TRP A 240 8.33 3.91 -13.00
CA TRP A 240 7.75 3.77 -11.67
C TRP A 240 6.30 4.30 -11.58
N ILE A 241 6.01 5.49 -12.13
CA ILE A 241 4.66 6.07 -12.08
C ILE A 241 3.62 5.27 -12.88
N LYS A 242 4.01 4.61 -13.96
CA LYS A 242 3.12 3.70 -14.70
C LYS A 242 2.92 2.39 -13.93
N SER A 243 3.92 1.92 -13.18
CA SER A 243 3.75 0.78 -12.27
C SER A 243 2.75 1.08 -11.14
N VAL A 244 2.67 2.32 -10.67
CA VAL A 244 1.64 2.75 -9.70
C VAL A 244 0.23 2.53 -10.27
N LEU A 245 -0.01 2.91 -11.53
CA LEU A 245 -1.30 2.67 -12.19
C LEU A 245 -1.62 1.19 -12.33
N PHE A 246 -0.64 0.39 -12.76
CA PHE A 246 -0.79 -1.06 -12.88
C PHE A 246 -1.17 -1.71 -11.54
N ILE A 247 -0.45 -1.37 -10.47
CA ILE A 247 -0.70 -1.89 -9.13
C ILE A 247 -2.03 -1.38 -8.59
N ALA A 248 -2.43 -0.15 -8.87
CA ALA A 248 -3.74 0.38 -8.50
C ALA A 248 -4.91 -0.19 -9.32
N GLY A 249 -4.63 -1.05 -10.31
CA GLY A 249 -5.65 -1.73 -11.12
C GLY A 249 -6.28 -0.87 -12.20
N TYR A 250 -5.62 0.22 -12.62
CA TYR A 250 -6.09 1.00 -13.77
C TYR A 250 -5.91 0.18 -15.07
N PRO A 251 -6.82 0.36 -16.05
CA PRO A 251 -6.65 -0.23 -17.38
C PRO A 251 -5.31 0.15 -18.03
N SER A 252 -4.76 -0.77 -18.81
CA SER A 252 -3.55 -0.49 -19.59
C SER A 252 -3.78 0.70 -20.54
N GLY A 253 -2.77 1.55 -20.68
CA GLY A 253 -2.84 2.77 -21.49
C GLY A 253 -3.49 3.97 -20.78
N THR A 254 -3.99 3.84 -19.55
CA THR A 254 -4.52 4.99 -18.79
C THR A 254 -3.43 6.07 -18.63
N PRO A 255 -3.71 7.35 -18.96
CA PRO A 255 -2.77 8.45 -18.76
C PRO A 255 -2.47 8.71 -17.27
N THR A 256 -1.24 9.11 -16.96
CA THR A 256 -0.79 9.35 -15.57
C THR A 256 -1.55 10.46 -14.86
N GLU A 257 -2.12 11.39 -15.63
CA GLU A 257 -2.90 12.53 -15.17
C GLU A 257 -4.18 12.09 -14.45
N VAL A 258 -4.64 10.84 -14.64
CA VAL A 258 -5.76 10.27 -13.87
C VAL A 258 -5.52 10.35 -12.36
N LEU A 259 -4.24 10.31 -11.93
CA LEU A 259 -3.85 10.41 -10.53
C LEU A 259 -4.19 11.77 -9.91
N LEU A 260 -4.24 12.83 -10.72
CA LEU A 260 -4.63 14.17 -10.28
C LEU A 260 -6.14 14.29 -10.00
N GLN A 261 -6.94 13.33 -10.48
CA GLN A 261 -8.36 13.35 -10.19
C GLN A 261 -8.65 13.05 -8.72
N GLY A 262 -7.74 12.35 -8.01
CA GLY A 262 -7.86 12.01 -6.59
C GLY A 262 -9.16 11.30 -6.20
N LYS A 263 -9.79 10.60 -7.15
CA LYS A 263 -11.07 9.91 -6.97
C LYS A 263 -10.85 8.40 -7.00
N SER A 264 -11.57 7.68 -6.15
CA SER A 264 -11.63 6.22 -6.24
C SER A 264 -12.25 5.79 -7.57
N THR A 265 -11.78 4.67 -8.11
CA THR A 265 -12.30 4.05 -9.34
C THR A 265 -13.68 3.40 -9.15
N GLY A 266 -14.13 3.22 -7.90
CA GLY A 266 -15.47 2.73 -7.56
C GLY A 266 -15.81 2.90 -6.08
N LYS A 267 -17.09 2.74 -5.74
CA LYS A 267 -17.60 2.72 -4.36
C LYS A 267 -18.54 1.53 -4.19
N ASN A 268 -18.18 0.62 -3.29
CA ASN A 268 -19.00 -0.53 -2.94
C ASN A 268 -19.15 -0.57 -1.41
N TYR A 269 -20.24 -1.17 -0.91
CA TYR A 269 -20.33 -1.52 0.51
C TYR A 269 -19.41 -2.71 0.76
N PHE A 270 -18.51 -2.60 1.73
CA PHE A 270 -17.61 -3.69 2.10
C PHE A 270 -17.41 -3.73 3.61
N LYS A 271 -17.06 -4.91 4.12
CA LYS A 271 -16.60 -5.11 5.49
C LYS A 271 -15.21 -5.70 5.43
N ALA A 272 -14.22 -4.94 5.92
CA ALA A 272 -12.84 -5.39 5.96
C ALA A 272 -12.41 -5.86 7.36
N LYS A 273 -11.53 -6.85 7.41
CA LYS A 273 -10.73 -7.28 8.56
C LYS A 273 -9.29 -7.51 8.09
N SER A 274 -8.34 -7.52 9.03
CA SER A 274 -6.95 -7.87 8.73
C SER A 274 -6.33 -8.72 9.82
N ASP A 275 -5.33 -9.50 9.44
CA ASP A 275 -4.53 -10.32 10.34
C ASP A 275 -3.06 -10.36 9.89
N PHE A 276 -2.17 -10.77 10.78
CA PHE A 276 -0.74 -10.97 10.51
C PHE A 276 -0.36 -12.42 10.72
N VAL A 277 0.46 -12.94 9.80
CA VAL A 277 0.89 -14.34 9.82
C VAL A 277 2.40 -14.41 9.95
N GLN A 278 2.84 -15.17 10.96
CA GLN A 278 4.25 -15.44 11.25
C GLN A 278 4.72 -16.78 10.69
N ASN A 279 3.85 -17.80 10.68
CA ASN A 279 4.16 -19.13 10.16
C ASN A 279 3.27 -19.44 8.95
N PRO A 280 3.79 -20.06 7.87
CA PRO A 280 2.98 -20.41 6.70
C PRO A 280 1.69 -21.15 7.06
N ILE A 281 0.56 -20.68 6.55
CA ILE A 281 -0.75 -21.34 6.72
C ILE A 281 -0.69 -22.71 6.02
N PRO A 282 -0.92 -23.83 6.72
CA PRO A 282 -0.85 -25.17 6.12
C PRO A 282 -1.84 -25.35 4.96
N GLU A 283 -1.48 -26.21 4.00
CA GLU A 283 -2.34 -26.50 2.84
C GLU A 283 -3.75 -26.99 3.23
N THR A 284 -3.86 -27.78 4.30
CA THR A 284 -5.15 -28.27 4.82
C THR A 284 -6.05 -27.13 5.30
N VAL A 285 -5.47 -26.09 5.89
CA VAL A 285 -6.19 -24.89 6.33
C VAL A 285 -6.60 -24.05 5.12
N LEU A 286 -5.73 -23.89 4.12
CA LEU A 286 -6.05 -23.22 2.86
C LEU A 286 -7.22 -23.91 2.13
N GLN A 287 -7.25 -25.25 2.10
CA GLN A 287 -8.38 -26.00 1.54
C GLN A 287 -9.70 -25.73 2.29
N GLY A 288 -9.65 -25.61 3.62
CA GLY A 288 -10.80 -25.19 4.43
C GLY A 288 -11.25 -23.77 4.09
N LEU A 289 -10.31 -22.86 3.85
CA LEU A 289 -10.58 -21.49 3.44
C LEU A 289 -11.28 -21.42 2.08
N TRP A 290 -10.85 -22.22 1.10
CA TRP A 290 -11.49 -22.28 -0.24
C TRP A 290 -12.98 -22.64 -0.13
N LYS A 291 -13.31 -23.62 0.71
CA LYS A 291 -14.70 -24.02 0.97
C LYS A 291 -15.54 -22.88 1.57
N ARG A 292 -14.94 -21.95 2.31
CA ARG A 292 -15.63 -20.77 2.87
C ARG A 292 -15.80 -19.69 1.81
N LEU A 293 -14.75 -19.36 1.06
CA LEU A 293 -14.82 -18.35 -0.01
C LEU A 293 -15.88 -18.71 -1.06
N LEU A 294 -16.00 -19.98 -1.44
CA LEU A 294 -17.00 -20.43 -2.43
C LEU A 294 -18.46 -20.26 -1.97
N LYS A 295 -18.72 -20.03 -0.69
CA LYS A 295 -20.07 -19.75 -0.15
C LYS A 295 -20.43 -18.27 -0.15
N GLU A 296 -19.46 -17.39 -0.30
CA GLU A 296 -19.65 -15.95 -0.29
C GLU A 296 -19.97 -15.40 -1.68
N ALA A 297 -20.75 -14.31 -1.74
CA ALA A 297 -21.16 -13.74 -3.02
C ALA A 297 -20.00 -13.07 -3.78
N SER A 298 -19.18 -12.29 -3.07
CA SER A 298 -18.06 -11.53 -3.62
C SER A 298 -16.92 -11.39 -2.60
N PRO A 299 -16.32 -12.50 -2.13
CA PRO A 299 -15.20 -12.42 -1.22
C PRO A 299 -13.94 -11.94 -1.95
N LEU A 300 -13.11 -11.19 -1.23
CA LEU A 300 -11.77 -10.81 -1.67
C LEU A 300 -10.83 -11.02 -0.50
N MET A 301 -9.67 -11.62 -0.76
CA MET A 301 -8.60 -11.67 0.21
C MET A 301 -7.30 -11.20 -0.44
N ILE A 302 -6.53 -10.40 0.28
CA ILE A 302 -5.26 -9.83 -0.19
C ILE A 302 -4.16 -10.24 0.77
N LEU A 303 -3.14 -10.91 0.25
CA LEU A 303 -1.94 -11.27 0.99
C LEU A 303 -0.80 -10.36 0.56
N THR A 304 -0.22 -9.65 1.51
CA THR A 304 0.88 -8.72 1.28
C THR A 304 2.14 -9.24 1.96
N PRO A 305 3.26 -9.44 1.22
CA PRO A 305 4.48 -9.99 1.80
C PRO A 305 5.26 -8.92 2.57
N TYR A 306 5.61 -9.24 3.81
CA TYR A 306 6.54 -8.45 4.62
C TYR A 306 7.98 -8.90 4.34
N GLY A 307 8.86 -8.85 5.33
CA GLY A 307 10.29 -9.12 5.13
C GLY A 307 11.05 -7.94 4.53
N GLY A 308 12.29 -8.21 4.12
CA GLY A 308 13.22 -7.17 3.67
C GLY A 308 13.42 -6.09 4.74
N MET A 309 13.29 -4.82 4.36
CA MET A 309 13.36 -3.67 5.26
C MET A 309 12.38 -3.76 6.43
N MET A 310 11.18 -4.31 6.23
CA MET A 310 10.18 -4.44 7.31
C MET A 310 10.65 -5.35 8.45
N SER A 311 11.59 -6.28 8.20
CA SER A 311 12.21 -7.11 9.24
C SER A 311 13.45 -6.48 9.89
N LYS A 312 13.95 -5.38 9.32
CA LYS A 312 15.13 -4.65 9.82
C LYS A 312 14.74 -3.45 10.71
N ILE A 313 13.51 -2.95 10.57
CA ILE A 313 12.99 -1.86 11.40
C ILE A 313 12.60 -2.41 12.77
N GLN A 314 13.18 -1.83 13.82
CA GLN A 314 12.88 -2.23 15.19
C GLN A 314 11.44 -1.85 15.59
N SER A 315 10.74 -2.71 16.32
CA SER A 315 9.34 -2.50 16.74
C SER A 315 9.17 -1.31 17.67
N LEU A 316 10.21 -0.94 18.42
CA LEU A 316 10.22 0.23 19.31
C LEU A 316 10.35 1.55 18.55
N HIS A 317 10.79 1.53 17.29
CA HIS A 317 11.01 2.75 16.51
C HIS A 317 9.69 3.41 16.08
N TYR A 318 8.57 2.68 16.04
CA TYR A 318 7.25 3.16 15.62
C TYR A 318 6.11 2.41 16.30
N LEU A 319 4.93 3.03 16.43
CA LEU A 319 3.70 2.41 16.94
C LEU A 319 3.10 1.30 16.05
N PHE A 320 3.76 0.97 14.93
CA PHE A 320 3.31 -0.07 14.00
C PHE A 320 4.14 -1.36 14.20
N PRO A 321 3.72 -2.29 15.08
CA PRO A 321 4.49 -3.49 15.40
C PRO A 321 4.40 -4.50 14.25
N THR A 322 5.52 -4.74 13.57
CA THR A 322 5.60 -5.72 12.47
C THR A 322 6.81 -6.62 12.55
N GLU A 323 7.61 -6.52 13.61
CA GLU A 323 8.73 -7.42 13.85
C GLU A 323 8.24 -8.88 13.81
N GLY A 324 8.92 -9.70 13.00
CA GLY A 324 8.58 -11.11 12.80
C GLY A 324 7.34 -11.38 11.94
N CYS A 325 6.62 -10.38 11.45
CA CYS A 325 5.50 -10.61 10.53
C CYS A 325 6.01 -11.02 9.15
N CYS A 326 5.55 -12.16 8.65
CA CYS A 326 5.86 -12.61 7.30
C CYS A 326 4.85 -12.07 6.30
N LEU A 327 3.57 -11.98 6.69
CA LEU A 327 2.47 -11.62 5.79
C LEU A 327 1.39 -10.81 6.52
N LYS A 328 0.71 -9.93 5.78
CA LYS A 328 -0.57 -9.35 6.20
C LYS A 328 -1.68 -9.83 5.28
N PHE A 329 -2.76 -10.34 5.89
CA PHE A 329 -3.98 -10.72 5.19
C PHE A 329 -5.02 -9.63 5.41
N SER A 330 -5.74 -9.26 4.37
CA SER A 330 -6.94 -8.43 4.46
C SER A 330 -8.09 -9.15 3.77
N THR A 331 -9.24 -9.21 4.42
CA THR A 331 -10.49 -9.83 3.91
C THR A 331 -11.60 -8.79 3.90
#